data_AF-A0A7S2Q5G0-F1
#
_entry.id   AF-A0A7S2Q5G0-F1
#
_cell.length_a   1.000
_cell.length_b   1.000
_cell.length_c   1.000
_cell.angle_alpha   90.00
_cell.angle_beta   90.00
_cell.angle_gamma   90.00
#
_symmetry.space_group_name_H-M   'P 1'
#
loop_
_entity.id
_entity.type
_entity.pdbx_description
1 polymer ?
#
loop_
_entity_poly.entity_id
_entity_poly.type
_entity_poly.pdbx_seq_one_letter_code
_entity_poly.pdbx_strand_id
1 'polypeptide(L)'
;TGMDLSPYFLSVAKLTYPEHTFLHGLAEDTRMPDASFDVVTCNFLLHELPIAASRAALREAMRVLRPGGVLAVLDVDPRRLLELPPLRRWAFQVTEPWC
;
A
#
# COMPACT_ATOMS: atom_id res chain seq x y z
N THR A 1 -4.94 7.56 -10.08
CA THR A 1 -4.52 6.22 -10.52
C THR A 1 -4.31 5.36 -9.30
N GLY A 2 -4.84 4.14 -9.29
CA GLY A 2 -4.58 3.14 -8.24
C GLY A 2 -3.86 1.93 -8.81
N MET A 3 -3.13 1.21 -7.95
CA MET A 3 -2.37 0.02 -8.34
C MET A 3 -2.42 -1.02 -7.23
N ASP A 4 -2.57 -2.28 -7.60
CA ASP A 4 -2.61 -3.42 -6.67
C ASP A 4 -2.09 -4.68 -7.36
N LEU A 5 -1.56 -5.63 -6.59
CA LEU A 5 -1.15 -6.96 -7.08
C LEU A 5 -2.35 -7.93 -7.14
N SER A 6 -3.41 -7.67 -6.38
CA SER A 6 -4.63 -8.46 -6.36
C SER A 6 -5.53 -8.09 -7.55
N PRO A 7 -5.71 -8.98 -8.55
CA PRO A 7 -6.66 -8.72 -9.63
C PRO A 7 -8.10 -8.61 -9.09
N TYR A 8 -8.41 -9.23 -7.95
CA TYR A 8 -9.73 -9.21 -7.34
C TYR A 8 -10.08 -7.85 -6.75
N PHE A 9 -9.16 -7.21 -6.03
CA PHE A 9 -9.37 -5.85 -5.51
C PHE A 9 -9.52 -4.85 -6.65
N LEU A 10 -8.73 -5.02 -7.72
CA LEU A 10 -8.85 -4.18 -8.91
C LEU A 10 -10.18 -4.35 -9.63
N SER A 11 -10.74 -5.57 -9.68
CA SER A 11 -12.08 -5.81 -10.24
C SER A 11 -13.15 -5.03 -9.48
N VAL A 12 -13.11 -5.07 -8.14
CA VAL A 12 -14.05 -4.30 -7.31
C VAL A 12 -13.83 -2.80 -7.50
N ALA A 13 -12.58 -2.33 -7.45
CA ALA A 13 -12.26 -0.90 -7.59
C ALA A 13 -12.72 -0.33 -8.94
N LYS A 14 -12.53 -1.07 -10.04
CA LYS A 14 -13.01 -0.68 -11.37
C LYS A 14 -14.53 -0.63 -11.47
N LEU A 15 -15.23 -1.52 -10.79
CA LEU A 15 -16.70 -1.51 -10.73
C LEU A 15 -17.22 -0.33 -9.88
N THR A 16 -16.57 -0.04 -8.76
CA THR A 16 -16.99 1.03 -7.84
C THR A 16 -16.64 2.42 -8.36
N TYR A 17 -15.48 2.56 -9.04
CA TYR A 17 -14.94 3.83 -9.50
C TYR A 17 -14.54 3.77 -10.99
N PRO A 18 -15.50 3.60 -11.92
CA PRO A 18 -15.22 3.34 -13.33
C PRO A 18 -14.45 4.47 -14.04
N GLU A 19 -14.58 5.71 -13.56
CA GLU A 19 -13.88 6.87 -14.10
C GLU A 19 -12.38 6.92 -13.71
N HIS A 20 -11.92 6.06 -12.80
CA HIS A 20 -10.55 6.05 -12.32
C HIS A 20 -9.71 4.97 -13.00
N THR A 21 -8.43 5.27 -13.24
CA THR A 21 -7.48 4.30 -13.77
C THR A 21 -6.95 3.39 -12.66
N PHE A 22 -7.07 2.08 -12.87
CA PHE A 22 -6.54 1.05 -11.99
C PHE A 22 -5.64 0.07 -12.74
N LEU A 23 -4.41 -0.10 -12.25
CA LEU A 23 -3.36 -0.92 -12.88
C LEU A 23 -3.03 -2.14 -12.03
N HIS A 24 -2.81 -3.28 -12.69
CA HIS A 24 -2.36 -4.50 -12.04
C HIS A 24 -0.83 -4.59 -12.10
N GLY A 25 -0.19 -4.77 -10.93
CA GLY A 25 1.24 -5.02 -10.84
C GLY A 25 1.81 -4.79 -9.45
N LEU A 26 3.14 -4.83 -9.37
CA LEU A 26 3.91 -4.68 -8.14
C LEU A 26 4.14 -3.21 -7.77
N ALA A 27 4.09 -2.89 -6.48
CA ALA A 27 4.38 -1.55 -5.99
C ALA A 27 5.88 -1.20 -6.11
N GLU A 28 6.75 -2.21 -6.22
CA GLU A 28 8.19 -2.08 -6.40
C GLU A 28 8.60 -1.63 -7.81
N ASP A 29 7.73 -1.80 -8.80
CA ASP A 29 7.93 -1.37 -10.19
C ASP A 29 6.57 -1.01 -10.82
N THR A 30 6.20 0.26 -10.72
CA THR A 30 4.92 0.78 -11.21
C THR A 30 4.88 0.92 -12.73
N ARG A 31 6.06 0.97 -13.37
CA ARG A 31 6.23 1.35 -14.79
C ARG A 31 5.62 2.71 -15.16
N MET A 32 5.34 3.56 -14.17
CA MET A 32 4.86 4.91 -14.36
C MET A 32 6.03 5.88 -14.62
N PRO A 33 5.81 7.01 -15.31
CA PRO A 33 6.87 8.00 -15.53
C PRO A 33 7.40 8.61 -14.22
N ASP A 34 8.67 8.99 -14.21
CA ASP A 34 9.29 9.78 -13.13
C ASP A 34 8.50 11.08 -12.91
N ALA A 35 8.45 11.55 -11.65
CA ALA A 35 7.88 12.85 -11.29
C ALA A 35 6.48 13.13 -11.91
N SER A 36 5.62 12.12 -11.93
CA SER A 36 4.30 12.18 -12.56
C SER A 36 3.16 12.49 -11.60
N PHE A 37 3.36 12.33 -10.28
CA PHE A 37 2.34 12.55 -9.26
C PHE A 37 2.72 13.63 -8.25
N ASP A 38 1.74 14.42 -7.82
CA ASP A 38 1.90 15.38 -6.71
C ASP A 38 1.77 14.70 -5.35
N VAL A 39 0.96 13.64 -5.27
CA VAL A 39 0.71 12.87 -4.05
C VAL A 39 0.73 11.38 -4.37
N VAL A 40 1.42 10.60 -3.55
CA VAL A 40 1.39 9.14 -3.55
C VAL A 40 0.92 8.68 -2.18
N THR A 41 -0.03 7.74 -2.17
CA THR A 41 -0.55 7.14 -0.94
C THR A 41 -0.16 5.66 -0.88
N CYS A 42 0.24 5.22 0.30
CA CYS A 42 0.54 3.82 0.61
C CYS A 42 -0.31 3.46 1.83
N ASN A 43 -1.37 2.67 1.63
CA ASN A 43 -2.34 2.36 2.67
C ASN A 43 -2.35 0.85 2.89
N PHE A 44 -2.05 0.42 4.12
CA PHE A 44 -2.09 -0.98 4.56
C PHE A 44 -1.35 -1.93 3.60
N LEU A 45 -0.12 -1.55 3.24
CA LEU A 45 0.69 -2.29 2.27
C LEU A 45 2.02 -2.74 2.85
N LEU A 46 2.72 -1.91 3.63
CA LEU A 46 4.12 -2.19 3.94
C LEU A 46 4.31 -3.34 4.92
N HIS A 47 3.31 -3.61 5.78
CA HIS A 47 3.32 -4.76 6.70
C HIS A 47 3.14 -6.11 5.97
N GLU A 48 2.53 -6.12 4.79
CA GLU A 48 2.37 -7.32 3.95
C GLU A 48 3.64 -7.67 3.15
N LEU A 49 4.60 -6.74 3.09
CA LEU A 49 5.78 -6.87 2.25
C LEU A 49 7.02 -7.27 3.06
N PRO A 50 7.87 -8.18 2.54
CA PRO A 50 9.22 -8.34 3.06
C PRO A 50 9.99 -7.03 3.02
N ILE A 51 10.89 -6.80 3.98
CA ILE A 51 11.67 -5.54 4.11
C ILE A 51 12.31 -5.08 2.79
N ALA A 52 12.84 -6.01 1.99
CA ALA A 52 13.44 -5.69 0.70
C ALA A 52 12.41 -5.10 -0.30
N ALA A 53 11.22 -5.67 -0.36
CA ALA A 53 10.11 -5.21 -1.18
C ALA A 53 9.56 -3.87 -0.65
N SER A 54 9.36 -3.72 0.67
CA SER A 54 8.91 -2.44 1.25
C SER A 54 9.87 -1.29 0.91
N ARG A 55 11.19 -1.53 0.97
CA ARG A 55 12.21 -0.54 0.57
C ARG A 55 12.20 -0.26 -0.93
N ALA A 56 11.86 -1.24 -1.77
CA ALA A 56 11.73 -1.03 -3.21
C ALA A 56 10.46 -0.21 -3.53
N ALA A 57 9.32 -0.57 -2.95
CA ALA A 57 8.06 0.17 -3.10
C ALA A 57 8.17 1.63 -2.63
N LEU A 58 8.84 1.90 -1.51
CA LEU A 58 9.07 3.27 -1.05
C LEU A 58 9.99 4.06 -1.99
N ARG A 59 11.05 3.44 -2.53
CA ARG A 59 11.92 4.09 -3.53
C ARG A 59 11.15 4.41 -4.81
N GLU A 60 10.31 3.48 -5.23
CA GLU A 60 9.48 3.62 -6.42
C GLU A 60 8.43 4.73 -6.24
N ALA A 61 7.77 4.78 -5.08
CA ALA A 61 6.88 5.87 -4.70
C ALA A 61 7.59 7.24 -4.76
N MET A 62 8.84 7.32 -4.28
CA MET A 62 9.64 8.54 -4.36
C MET A 62 10.06 8.89 -5.80
N ARG A 63 10.30 7.90 -6.68
CA ARG A 63 10.65 8.13 -8.09
C ARG A 63 9.49 8.77 -8.86
N VAL A 64 8.28 8.27 -8.64
CA VAL A 64 7.09 8.77 -9.35
C VAL A 64 6.56 10.09 -8.78
N LEU A 65 6.98 10.48 -7.57
CA LEU A 65 6.65 11.77 -6.97
C LEU A 65 7.41 12.92 -7.62
N ARG A 66 6.71 14.02 -7.87
CA ARG A 66 7.33 15.29 -8.26
C ARG A 66 8.21 15.85 -7.14
N PRO A 67 9.25 16.64 -7.46
CA PRO A 67 9.97 17.41 -6.45
C PRO A 67 8.98 18.26 -5.63
N GLY A 68 9.01 18.11 -4.30
CA GLY A 68 8.07 18.78 -3.39
C GLY A 68 6.71 18.10 -3.22
N GLY A 69 6.48 16.95 -3.88
CA GLY A 69 5.29 16.13 -3.69
C GLY A 69 5.26 15.42 -2.33
N VAL A 70 4.11 14.81 -2.02
CA VAL A 70 3.84 14.20 -0.71
C VAL A 70 3.67 12.68 -0.83
N LEU A 71 4.45 11.95 -0.04
CA LEU A 71 4.18 10.54 0.25
C LEU A 71 3.40 10.44 1.57
N ALA A 72 2.18 9.92 1.52
CA ALA A 72 1.38 9.62 2.70
C ALA A 72 1.36 8.11 2.95
N VAL A 73 1.80 7.70 4.13
CA VAL A 73 1.82 6.29 4.55
C VAL A 73 0.82 6.10 5.70
N LEU A 74 -0.14 5.21 5.51
CA LEU A 74 -1.05 4.75 6.54
C LEU A 74 -0.82 3.26 6.73
N ASP A 75 -0.35 2.87 7.92
CA ASP A 75 0.03 1.50 8.18
C ASP A 75 -0.14 1.13 9.67
N VAL A 76 -0.04 -0.15 9.98
CA VAL A 76 -0.16 -0.72 11.34
C VAL A 76 1.21 -0.66 12.02
N ASP A 77 1.26 -0.16 13.26
CA ASP A 77 2.46 -0.28 14.09
C ASP A 77 2.42 -1.62 14.85
N PRO A 78 3.31 -2.59 14.56
CA PRO A 78 3.30 -3.89 15.23
C PRO A 78 3.50 -3.77 16.73
N ARG A 79 4.21 -2.73 17.22
CA ARG A 79 4.38 -2.51 18.66
C ARG A 79 3.07 -2.16 19.34
N ARG A 80 2.24 -1.34 18.68
CA ARG A 80 0.90 -1.00 19.18
C ARG A 80 -0.02 -2.20 19.17
N LEU A 81 0.13 -3.09 18.19
CA LEU A 81 -0.63 -4.34 18.14
C LEU A 81 -0.33 -5.25 19.35
N LEU A 82 0.95 -5.34 19.70
CA LEU A 82 1.42 -6.09 20.87
C LEU A 82 1.03 -5.45 22.22
N GLU A 83 0.55 -4.21 22.23
CA GLU A 83 0.01 -3.54 23.41
C GLU A 83 -1.50 -3.77 23.60
N LEU A 84 -2.21 -4.28 22.58
CA LEU A 84 -3.66 -4.47 22.65
C LEU A 84 -4.06 -5.50 23.74
N PRO A 85 -5.22 -5.33 24.39
CA PRO A 85 -5.79 -6.34 25.27
C PRO A 85 -5.92 -7.71 24.57
N PRO A 86 -5.78 -8.84 25.29
CA PRO A 86 -5.69 -10.17 24.67
C PRO A 86 -6.79 -10.48 23.66
N LEU A 87 -8.05 -10.16 23.96
CA LEU A 87 -9.17 -10.40 23.05
C LEU A 87 -9.07 -9.57 21.76
N ARG A 88 -8.64 -8.31 21.85
CA ARG A 88 -8.51 -7.43 20.67
C ARG A 88 -7.31 -7.83 19.82
N ARG A 89 -6.20 -8.19 20.45
CA ARG A 89 -5.03 -8.74 19.76
C ARG A 89 -5.39 -10.02 19.02
N TRP A 90 -6.04 -10.96 19.70
CA TRP A 90 -6.50 -12.20 19.10
C TRP A 90 -7.44 -11.96 17.91
N ALA A 91 -8.44 -11.08 18.08
CA ALA A 91 -9.37 -10.75 17.01
C ALA A 91 -8.67 -10.20 15.76
N PHE A 92 -7.65 -9.35 15.94
CA PHE A 92 -6.85 -8.83 14.84
C PHE A 92 -5.97 -9.91 14.19
N GLN A 93 -5.29 -10.74 14.99
CA GLN A 93 -4.42 -11.82 14.47
C GLN A 93 -5.19 -12.88 13.69
N VAL A 94 -6.49 -13.05 13.96
CA VAL A 94 -7.35 -13.96 13.16
C VAL A 94 -7.58 -13.41 11.76
N THR A 95 -7.61 -12.09 11.57
CA THR A 95 -7.77 -11.48 10.25
C THR A 95 -6.44 -11.21 9.55
N GLU A 96 -5.37 -10.95 10.31
CA GLU A 96 -4.02 -10.67 9.81
C GLU A 96 -2.97 -11.46 10.61
N PRO A 97 -2.77 -12.76 10.30
CA PRO A 97 -1.96 -13.65 11.12
C PRO A 97 -0.45 -13.39 11.05
N TRP A 98 -0.01 -12.57 10.10
CA TRP A 98 1.41 -12.26 9.84
C TRP A 98 1.85 -10.90 10.39
N CYS A 99 0.94 -10.17 11.03
CA CYS A 99 1.12 -8.84 11.61
C CYS A 99 1.39 -8.86 13.13
#